data_AF-A0A8T4VGR4-F1
#
_entry.id   AF-A0A8T4VGR4-F1
#
_cell.length_a   1.000
_cell.length_b   1.000
_cell.length_c   1.000
_cell.angle_alpha   90.00
_cell.angle_beta   90.00
_cell.angle_gamma   90.00
#
_symmetry.space_group_name_H-M   'P 1'
#
loop_
_entity.id
_entity.type
_entity.pdbx_description
1 polymer ?
#
loop_
_entity_poly.entity_id
_entity_poly.type
_entity_poly.pdbx_seq_one_letter_code
_entity_poly.pdbx_strand_id
1 'polypeptide(L)'
;MRGCARCDHVVKKGWQYCPRCGFSLERKDFDMFSLMRNKFKKIDHLIENELEQGNLLQVEDVIEQELELPRNHATSQRSRKMAEKITKIVDPVTRVRRLTKSIVYTLKVPGVKSRKDIQIDTLEKTIEIKAYANHLLYFKVLQMSLPVKRYMLQGNELVIEFKPIG
;
A
#
# COMPACT_ATOMS: atom_id res chain seq x y z
N MET A 1 5.84 35.87 -0.93
CA MET A 1 5.49 34.72 -0.07
C MET A 1 4.03 34.36 -0.37
N ARG A 2 3.57 33.14 -0.04
CA ARG A 2 2.17 32.74 -0.22
C ARG A 2 1.66 32.03 1.03
N GLY A 3 0.39 32.23 1.39
CA GLY A 3 -0.25 31.49 2.48
C GLY A 3 -0.56 30.06 2.05
N CYS A 4 -0.41 29.11 2.98
CA CYS A 4 -0.93 27.76 2.80
C CYS A 4 -2.44 27.74 3.04
N ALA A 5 -3.24 27.35 2.04
CA ALA A 5 -4.70 27.30 2.14
C ALA A 5 -5.25 26.30 3.19
N ARG A 6 -4.38 25.50 3.82
CA ARG A 6 -4.77 24.51 4.84
C ARG A 6 -4.44 24.93 6.26
N CYS A 7 -3.37 25.69 6.48
CA CYS A 7 -2.89 26.00 7.84
C CYS A 7 -2.42 27.44 8.03
N ASP A 8 -2.70 28.29 7.02
CA ASP A 8 -2.40 29.72 6.95
C ASP A 8 -0.92 30.10 7.14
N HIS A 9 -0.03 29.11 7.16
CA HIS A 9 1.39 29.35 7.28
C HIS A 9 1.94 30.03 6.03
N VAL A 10 2.77 31.05 6.24
CA VAL A 10 3.38 31.83 5.16
C VAL A 10 4.59 31.06 4.61
N VAL A 11 4.50 30.65 3.35
CA VAL A 11 5.51 29.86 2.67
C VAL A 11 6.30 30.73 1.69
N LYS A 12 7.63 30.50 1.63
CA LYS A 12 8.51 31.15 0.66
C LYS A 12 8.13 30.77 -0.79
N LYS A 13 8.32 31.69 -1.74
CA LYS A 13 8.06 31.43 -3.17
C LYS A 13 8.97 30.28 -3.66
N GLY A 14 8.46 29.40 -4.52
CA GLY A 14 9.21 28.26 -5.07
C GLY A 14 9.06 26.92 -4.31
N TRP A 15 8.46 26.91 -3.12
CA TRP A 15 8.18 25.67 -2.39
C TRP A 15 6.96 24.95 -2.95
N GLN A 16 7.10 23.67 -3.29
CA GLN A 16 6.01 22.83 -3.81
C GLN A 16 5.03 22.36 -2.72
N TYR A 17 5.50 22.26 -1.48
CA TYR A 17 4.72 21.80 -0.32
C TYR A 17 4.88 22.77 0.86
N CYS A 18 3.86 22.85 1.72
CA CYS A 18 3.92 23.63 2.95
C CYS A 18 4.84 22.94 3.97
N PRO A 19 5.91 23.59 4.46
CA PRO A 19 6.83 22.98 5.42
C PRO A 19 6.19 22.70 6.79
N ARG A 20 5.06 23.33 7.10
CA ARG A 20 4.39 23.18 8.39
C ARG A 20 3.40 22.00 8.41
N CYS A 21 2.66 21.78 7.33
CA CYS A 21 1.57 20.79 7.31
C CYS A 21 1.62 19.81 6.13
N GLY A 22 2.62 19.92 5.26
CA GLY A 22 2.79 19.05 4.09
C GLY A 22 1.79 19.29 2.95
N PHE A 23 0.91 20.29 3.04
CA PHE A 23 -0.08 20.57 2.00
C PHE A 23 0.59 20.99 0.69
N SER A 24 0.22 20.33 -0.42
CA SER A 24 0.71 20.70 -1.76
C SER A 24 0.24 22.11 -2.11
N LEU A 25 1.18 22.93 -2.57
CA LEU A 25 0.97 24.32 -2.90
C LEU A 25 0.93 24.55 -4.42
N GLU A 26 1.28 23.57 -5.25
CA GLU A 26 1.13 23.65 -6.71
C GLU A 26 -0.23 23.11 -7.16
N ARG A 27 -0.94 23.91 -7.98
CA ARG A 27 -1.87 23.38 -8.98
C ARG A 27 -1.12 23.33 -10.30
N LYS A 28 -0.75 22.13 -10.74
CA LYS A 28 -0.43 21.86 -12.15
C LYS A 28 -1.19 20.61 -12.55
N ASP A 29 -2.21 20.83 -13.39
CA ASP A 29 -2.98 19.80 -14.05
C ASP A 29 -2.07 19.04 -15.00
N PHE A 30 -1.53 17.91 -14.54
CA PHE A 30 -1.19 16.82 -15.43
C PHE A 30 -2.32 15.80 -15.31
N ASP A 31 -3.41 16.08 -16.02
CA ASP A 31 -4.60 15.21 -16.05
C ASP A 31 -4.31 13.97 -16.90
N MET A 32 -3.56 13.04 -16.32
CA MET A 32 -3.29 11.71 -16.88
C MET A 32 -4.59 10.89 -17.04
N PHE A 33 -5.67 11.26 -16.34
CA PHE A 33 -7.01 10.71 -16.54
C PHE A 33 -7.66 11.19 -17.85
N SER A 34 -7.34 12.39 -18.35
CA SER A 34 -7.85 12.89 -19.64
C SER A 34 -7.31 12.09 -20.83
N LEU A 35 -6.04 11.64 -20.77
CA LEU A 35 -5.43 10.80 -21.80
C LEU A 35 -6.07 9.41 -21.89
N MET A 36 -6.66 8.92 -20.81
CA MET A 36 -7.37 7.64 -20.77
C MET A 36 -8.83 7.74 -21.26
N ARG A 37 -9.50 8.89 -21.06
CA ARG A 37 -10.91 9.08 -21.46
C ARG A 37 -11.15 8.95 -22.98
N ASN A 38 -10.19 9.36 -23.81
CA ASN A 38 -10.36 9.30 -25.26
C ASN A 38 -10.30 7.87 -25.85
N LYS A 39 -9.84 6.87 -25.08
CA LYS A 39 -9.85 5.46 -25.50
C LYS A 39 -11.12 4.72 -25.07
N PHE A 40 -11.78 5.17 -23.99
CA PHE A 40 -13.00 4.52 -23.46
C PHE A 40 -14.29 4.93 -24.17
N LYS A 41 -14.33 6.07 -24.88
CA LYS A 41 -15.52 6.46 -25.67
C LYS A 41 -15.92 5.45 -26.76
N LYS A 42 -14.98 4.63 -27.24
CA LYS A 42 -15.29 3.55 -28.19
C LYS A 42 -15.92 2.33 -27.52
N ILE A 43 -15.71 2.13 -26.23
CA ILE A 43 -16.22 0.98 -25.48
C ILE A 43 -17.67 1.23 -25.06
N ASP A 44 -17.99 2.44 -24.60
CA ASP A 44 -19.37 2.79 -24.18
C ASP A 44 -20.37 2.66 -25.35
N HIS A 45 -19.99 3.11 -26.55
CA HIS A 45 -20.84 2.99 -27.75
C HIS A 45 -21.00 1.55 -28.28
N LEU A 46 -20.10 0.62 -27.91
CA LEU A 46 -20.22 -0.79 -28.26
C LEU A 46 -21.13 -1.52 -27.26
N ILE A 47 -21.08 -1.14 -25.98
CA ILE A 47 -21.93 -1.70 -24.92
C ILE A 47 -23.40 -1.30 -25.11
N GLU A 48 -23.68 -0.06 -25.50
CA GLU A 48 -25.06 0.41 -25.72
C GLU A 48 -25.74 -0.30 -26.91
N ASN A 49 -24.99 -0.58 -27.99
CA ASN A 49 -25.53 -1.26 -29.17
C ASN A 49 -25.83 -2.76 -28.95
N GLU A 50 -25.16 -3.41 -27.99
CA GLU A 50 -25.36 -4.84 -27.69
C GLU A 50 -26.46 -5.08 -26.65
N LEU A 51 -26.85 -4.06 -25.87
CA LEU A 51 -27.94 -4.14 -24.90
C LEU A 51 -29.33 -3.99 -25.52
N GLU A 52 -29.46 -3.33 -26.68
CA GLU A 52 -30.73 -3.21 -27.40
C GLU A 52 -31.09 -4.45 -28.22
N GLN A 53 -30.12 -5.32 -28.52
CA GLN A 53 -30.33 -6.50 -29.36
C GLN A 53 -30.62 -7.80 -28.60
N GLY A 54 -31.09 -7.70 -27.36
CA GLY A 54 -31.93 -8.74 -26.72
C GLY A 54 -31.39 -10.17 -26.69
N ASN A 55 -30.08 -10.38 -26.82
CA ASN A 55 -29.46 -11.70 -26.67
C ASN A 55 -29.01 -11.91 -25.23
N LEU A 56 -30.01 -12.16 -24.38
CA LEU A 56 -29.83 -12.63 -23.02
C LEU A 56 -29.47 -14.13 -23.07
N LEU A 57 -28.19 -14.44 -23.21
CA LEU A 57 -27.64 -15.75 -22.85
C LEU A 57 -26.92 -15.59 -21.52
N GLN A 58 -27.51 -16.20 -20.50
CA GLN A 58 -27.09 -16.36 -19.11
C GLN A 58 -25.66 -15.91 -18.80
N VAL A 59 -25.56 -14.73 -18.17
CA VAL A 59 -24.28 -14.19 -17.66
C VAL A 59 -23.89 -14.88 -16.33
N GLU A 60 -24.58 -15.95 -15.93
CA GLU A 60 -24.16 -16.74 -14.78
C GLU A 60 -22.93 -17.63 -15.05
N ASP A 61 -22.58 -17.95 -16.31
CA ASP A 61 -21.56 -18.98 -16.60
C ASP A 61 -20.31 -18.51 -17.40
N VAL A 62 -20.12 -17.20 -17.64
CA VAL A 62 -18.92 -16.70 -18.34
C VAL A 62 -18.35 -15.47 -17.63
N ILE A 63 -17.50 -15.70 -16.62
CA ILE A 63 -16.16 -15.11 -16.39
C ILE A 63 -15.66 -15.70 -15.05
N GLU A 64 -15.53 -17.03 -15.01
CA GLU A 64 -14.60 -17.73 -14.12
C GLU A 64 -13.39 -18.18 -14.96
N GLN A 65 -12.61 -17.22 -15.49
CA GLN A 65 -11.24 -17.48 -15.98
C GLN A 65 -10.33 -16.28 -15.66
N GLU A 66 -10.01 -16.15 -14.38
CA GLU A 66 -8.66 -16.02 -13.86
C GLU A 66 -7.59 -15.31 -14.74
N LEU A 67 -7.56 -13.98 -14.70
CA LEU A 67 -6.29 -13.24 -14.66
C LEU A 67 -6.05 -12.84 -13.21
N GLU A 68 -5.59 -13.80 -12.39
CA GLU A 68 -5.04 -13.50 -11.08
C GLU A 68 -3.70 -12.78 -11.23
N LEU A 69 -3.77 -11.46 -11.43
CA LEU A 69 -2.75 -10.61 -10.83
C LEU A 69 -2.93 -10.74 -9.31
N PRO A 70 -1.92 -11.17 -8.53
CA PRO A 70 -2.07 -11.31 -7.09
C PRO A 70 -2.43 -9.95 -6.52
N ARG A 71 -3.70 -9.79 -6.17
CA ARG A 71 -4.23 -8.55 -5.59
C ARG A 71 -3.50 -8.35 -4.27
N ASN A 72 -2.70 -7.30 -4.25
CA ASN A 72 -2.21 -6.61 -3.06
C ASN A 72 -3.20 -6.82 -1.92
N HIS A 73 -2.72 -7.47 -0.84
CA HIS A 73 -3.50 -7.69 0.37
C HIS A 73 -4.32 -6.44 0.66
N ALA A 74 -5.65 -6.58 0.65
CA ALA A 74 -6.59 -5.50 0.87
C ALA A 74 -6.10 -4.68 2.06
N THR A 75 -5.53 -3.50 1.79
CA THR A 75 -5.17 -2.54 2.83
C THR A 75 -6.47 -2.27 3.55
N SER A 76 -6.63 -2.84 4.74
CA SER A 76 -7.85 -2.69 5.50
C SER A 76 -8.20 -1.20 5.54
N GLN A 77 -9.47 -0.81 5.41
CA GLN A 77 -9.84 0.60 5.54
C GLN A 77 -9.24 1.25 6.80
N ARG A 78 -8.99 0.42 7.83
CA ARG A 78 -8.28 0.77 9.06
C ARG A 78 -6.82 1.17 8.84
N SER A 79 -6.03 0.47 8.05
CA SER A 79 -4.62 0.85 7.78
C SER A 79 -4.53 2.13 6.93
N ARG A 80 -5.48 2.39 6.02
CA ARG A 80 -5.60 3.70 5.35
C ARG A 80 -5.88 4.85 6.33
N LYS A 81 -6.85 4.68 7.23
CA LYS A 81 -7.16 5.66 8.29
C LYS A 81 -6.00 5.86 9.28
N MET A 82 -5.19 4.82 9.52
CA MET A 82 -4.00 4.94 10.35
C MET A 82 -2.88 5.70 9.64
N ALA A 83 -2.72 5.51 8.32
CA ALA A 83 -1.71 6.22 7.53
C ALA A 83 -1.87 7.75 7.61
N GLU A 84 -3.10 8.25 7.64
CA GLU A 84 -3.41 9.69 7.79
C GLU A 84 -2.95 10.28 9.13
N LYS A 85 -2.74 9.45 10.15
CA LYS A 85 -2.33 9.87 11.51
C LYS A 85 -0.84 9.75 11.77
N ILE A 86 -0.08 9.19 10.82
CA ILE A 86 1.36 8.95 10.98
C ILE A 86 2.11 10.28 10.91
N THR A 87 2.87 10.58 11.96
CA THR A 87 3.76 11.73 12.03
C THR A 87 5.23 11.34 12.01
N LYS A 88 5.53 10.06 12.29
CA LYS A 88 6.90 9.56 12.38
C LYS A 88 7.04 8.19 11.71
N ILE A 89 8.13 8.02 10.96
CA ILE A 89 8.54 6.74 10.37
C ILE A 89 9.87 6.34 11.03
N VAL A 90 10.00 5.07 11.43
CA VAL A 90 11.19 4.55 12.12
C VAL A 90 11.58 3.20 11.52
N ASP A 91 12.89 3.01 11.30
CA ASP A 91 13.45 1.69 11.04
C ASP A 91 13.50 0.88 12.36
N PRO A 92 12.77 -0.25 12.47
CA PRO A 92 12.75 -1.04 13.70
C PRO A 92 14.08 -1.74 13.96
N VAL A 93 14.46 -1.79 15.24
CA VAL A 93 15.57 -2.64 15.69
C VAL A 93 15.24 -4.08 15.36
N THR A 94 16.12 -4.72 14.60
CA THR A 94 15.88 -6.03 14.00
C THR A 94 16.95 -7.03 14.43
N ARG A 95 16.53 -8.24 14.81
CA ARG A 95 17.41 -9.39 15.01
C ARG A 95 17.08 -10.45 13.96
N VAL A 96 18.10 -11.14 13.48
CA VAL A 96 17.97 -12.20 12.47
C VAL A 96 18.58 -13.48 13.00
N ARG A 97 17.88 -14.59 12.85
CA ARG A 97 18.38 -15.93 13.16
C ARG A 97 18.21 -16.81 11.94
N ARG A 98 19.31 -17.36 11.44
CA ARG A 98 19.30 -18.36 10.36
C ARG A 98 19.26 -19.75 10.98
N LEU A 99 18.27 -20.54 10.59
CA LEU A 99 18.10 -21.94 10.94
C LEU A 99 18.26 -22.79 9.68
N THR A 100 18.41 -24.10 9.83
CA THR A 100 18.58 -25.02 8.70
C THR A 100 17.40 -25.00 7.72
N LYS A 101 16.17 -24.80 8.23
CA LYS A 101 14.93 -24.85 7.44
C LYS A 101 14.17 -23.52 7.37
N SER A 102 14.72 -22.44 7.93
CA SER A 102 14.05 -21.13 7.96
C SER A 102 14.99 -19.99 8.31
N ILE A 103 14.59 -18.77 7.95
CA ILE A 103 15.22 -17.53 8.43
C ILE A 103 14.17 -16.79 9.25
N VAL A 104 14.50 -16.44 10.48
CA VAL A 104 13.59 -15.79 11.42
C VAL A 104 14.05 -14.36 11.67
N TYR A 105 13.20 -13.41 11.34
CA TYR A 105 13.36 -12.00 11.65
C TYR A 105 12.52 -11.63 12.87
N THR A 106 13.10 -10.86 13.78
CA THR A 106 12.42 -10.32 14.96
C THR A 106 12.60 -8.80 14.98
N LEU A 107 11.52 -8.07 14.74
CA LEU A 107 11.50 -6.62 14.67
C LEU A 107 10.86 -6.06 15.95
N LYS A 108 11.52 -5.11 16.61
CA LYS A 108 10.90 -4.38 17.74
C LYS A 108 9.93 -3.33 17.20
N VAL A 109 8.65 -3.52 17.51
CA VAL A 109 7.54 -2.68 17.04
C VAL A 109 6.61 -2.27 18.21
N PRO A 110 7.13 -1.64 19.28
CA PRO A 110 6.30 -1.30 20.43
C PRO A 110 5.15 -0.36 20.04
N GLY A 111 3.97 -0.63 20.61
CA GLY A 111 2.75 0.14 20.37
C GLY A 111 1.90 -0.33 19.19
N VAL A 112 2.35 -1.31 18.40
CA VAL A 112 1.49 -1.99 17.42
C VAL A 112 0.52 -2.88 18.17
N LYS A 113 -0.78 -2.66 17.98
CA LYS A 113 -1.82 -3.30 18.81
C LYS A 113 -2.31 -4.63 18.28
N SER A 114 -2.26 -4.83 16.96
CA SER A 114 -2.83 -6.03 16.35
C SER A 114 -2.14 -6.40 15.04
N ARG A 115 -2.25 -7.68 14.66
CA ARG A 115 -1.79 -8.16 13.34
C ARG A 115 -2.48 -7.46 12.17
N LYS A 116 -3.67 -6.87 12.36
CA LYS A 116 -4.39 -6.08 11.34
C LYS A 116 -3.71 -4.74 11.05
N ASP A 117 -2.86 -4.29 11.96
CA ASP A 117 -2.07 -3.05 11.83
C ASP A 117 -0.67 -3.35 11.26
N ILE A 118 -0.47 -4.52 10.65
CA ILE A 118 0.79 -4.97 10.03
C ILE A 118 0.51 -5.33 8.57
N GLN A 119 1.31 -4.78 7.68
CA GLN A 119 1.29 -5.05 6.25
C GLN A 119 2.68 -5.54 5.83
N ILE A 120 2.70 -6.69 5.14
CA ILE A 120 3.91 -7.30 4.61
C ILE A 120 3.66 -7.50 3.12
N ASP A 121 4.30 -6.68 2.30
CA ASP A 121 4.18 -6.73 0.85
C ASP A 121 5.45 -7.38 0.29
N THR A 122 5.30 -8.36 -0.60
CA THR A 122 6.43 -8.94 -1.35
C THR A 122 6.39 -8.37 -2.75
N LEU A 123 7.44 -7.64 -3.12
CA LEU A 123 7.68 -7.11 -4.45
C LEU A 123 8.87 -7.88 -5.03
N GLU A 124 9.01 -7.92 -6.36
CA GLU A 124 9.96 -8.74 -7.14
C GLU A 124 11.17 -9.31 -6.37
N LYS A 125 12.00 -8.44 -5.78
CA LYS A 125 13.20 -8.80 -5.01
C LYS A 125 13.25 -8.22 -3.61
N THR A 126 12.13 -7.68 -3.12
CA THR A 126 12.07 -6.98 -1.85
C THR A 126 10.85 -7.37 -1.03
N ILE A 127 11.01 -7.31 0.29
CA ILE A 127 9.90 -7.49 1.23
C ILE A 127 9.77 -6.20 2.02
N GLU A 128 8.63 -5.52 1.86
CA GLU A 128 8.28 -4.32 2.60
C GLU A 128 7.44 -4.69 3.81
N ILE A 129 7.88 -4.26 4.99
CA ILE A 129 7.19 -4.50 6.26
C ILE A 129 6.79 -3.14 6.82
N LYS A 130 5.49 -2.93 6.96
CA LYS A 130 4.86 -1.74 7.56
C LYS A 130 4.10 -2.17 8.79
N ALA A 131 4.43 -1.62 9.96
CA ALA A 131 3.68 -1.88 11.19
C ALA A 131 3.25 -0.54 11.83
N TYR A 132 1.95 -0.34 11.97
CA TYR A 132 1.35 0.93 12.36
C TYR A 132 1.08 0.98 13.87
N ALA A 133 1.56 2.04 14.52
CA ALA A 133 1.42 2.30 15.95
C ALA A 133 0.97 3.74 16.20
N ASN A 134 -0.35 3.98 16.23
CA ASN A 134 -0.98 5.29 16.38
C ASN A 134 -0.41 6.41 15.48
N HIS A 135 0.64 7.12 15.92
CA HIS A 135 1.31 8.20 15.18
C HIS A 135 2.70 7.80 14.61
N LEU A 136 3.07 6.54 14.76
CA LEU A 136 4.36 5.98 14.40
C LEU A 136 4.16 4.83 13.40
N LEU A 137 4.97 4.82 12.34
CA LEU A 137 5.06 3.71 11.39
C LEU A 137 6.45 3.09 11.49
N TYR A 138 6.51 1.81 11.84
CA TYR A 138 7.72 1.03 11.65
C TYR A 138 7.79 0.57 10.20
N PHE A 139 8.87 0.93 9.51
CA PHE A 139 9.07 0.58 8.11
C PHE A 139 10.41 -0.11 7.91
N LYS A 140 10.38 -1.32 7.32
CA LYS A 140 11.57 -2.08 6.95
C LYS A 140 11.45 -2.58 5.52
N VAL A 141 12.53 -2.47 4.77
CA VAL A 141 12.67 -3.12 3.46
C VAL A 141 13.77 -4.15 3.56
N LEU A 142 13.46 -5.40 3.19
CA LEU A 142 14.43 -6.49 3.10
C LEU A 142 14.74 -6.73 1.63
N GLN A 143 16.03 -6.68 1.25
CA GLN A 143 16.51 -6.93 -0.12
C GLN A 143 16.64 -8.44 -0.37
N MET A 144 15.51 -9.15 -0.35
CA MET A 144 15.44 -10.59 -0.62
C MET A 144 14.07 -11.01 -1.13
N SER A 145 14.03 -12.07 -1.94
CA SER A 145 12.81 -12.68 -2.47
C SER A 145 12.52 -14.02 -1.78
N LEU A 146 12.40 -14.01 -0.45
CA LEU A 146 12.05 -15.23 0.29
C LEU A 146 10.55 -15.28 0.59
N PRO A 147 9.87 -16.41 0.35
CA PRO A 147 8.46 -16.51 0.69
C PRO A 147 8.27 -16.49 2.20
N VAL A 148 7.35 -15.63 2.66
CA VAL A 148 6.91 -15.57 4.06
C VAL A 148 6.18 -16.88 4.39
N LYS A 149 6.73 -17.66 5.33
CA LYS A 149 6.08 -18.87 5.84
C LYS A 149 4.97 -18.55 6.83
N ARG A 150 5.24 -17.62 7.76
CA ARG A 150 4.28 -17.12 8.76
C ARG A 150 4.81 -15.88 9.45
N TYR A 151 3.92 -15.14 10.11
CA TYR A 151 4.30 -14.05 11.00
C TYR A 151 3.36 -13.95 12.21
N MET A 152 3.86 -13.40 13.31
CA MET A 152 3.10 -13.17 14.53
C MET A 152 3.57 -11.93 15.27
N LEU A 153 2.65 -11.30 16.00
CA LEU A 153 2.93 -10.22 16.92
C LEU A 153 2.90 -10.78 18.34
N GLN A 154 4.03 -10.71 19.04
CA GLN A 154 4.19 -11.16 20.43
C GLN A 154 4.63 -9.98 21.28
N GLY A 155 3.71 -9.43 22.07
CA GLY A 155 3.95 -8.20 22.83
C GLY A 155 4.38 -7.06 21.91
N ASN A 156 5.63 -6.63 22.05
CA ASN A 156 6.22 -5.54 21.28
C ASN A 156 7.12 -6.01 20.12
N GLU A 157 7.08 -7.29 19.77
CA GLU A 157 7.92 -7.86 18.71
C GLU A 157 7.09 -8.48 17.59
N LEU A 158 7.44 -8.16 16.35
CA LEU A 158 6.96 -8.83 15.14
C LEU A 158 7.97 -9.89 14.74
N VAL A 159 7.54 -11.15 14.78
CA VAL A 159 8.35 -12.31 14.38
C VAL A 159 7.88 -12.78 13.01
N ILE A 160 8.78 -12.84 12.04
CA ILE A 160 8.51 -13.27 10.67
C ILE A 160 9.43 -14.45 10.35
N GLU A 161 8.86 -15.55 9.88
CA GLU A 161 9.59 -16.73 9.44
C GLU A 161 9.52 -16.81 7.91
N PHE A 162 10.69 -16.87 7.27
CA PHE A 162 10.85 -17.06 5.84
C PHE A 162 11.30 -18.49 5.53
N LYS A 163 10.85 -19.06 4.41
CA LYS A 163 11.43 -20.30 3.90
C LYS A 163 12.77 -20.00 3.22
N PRO A 164 13.82 -20.81 3.43
CA PRO A 164 15.05 -20.66 2.69
C PRO A 164 14.81 -21.06 1.22
N ILE A 165 15.55 -20.45 0.30
CA ILE A 165 15.68 -20.97 -1.06
C ILE A 165 16.51 -22.25 -0.92
N GLY A 166 15.86 -23.39 -1.16
CA GLY A 166 16.50 -24.71 -1.25
C GLY A 166 16.79 -25.04 -2.71
#